data_AF-A0A842RJ48-F1
#
_entry.id   AF-A0A842RJ48-F1
#
_cell.length_a   1.000
_cell.length_b   1.000
_cell.length_c   1.000
_cell.angle_alpha   90.00
_cell.angle_beta   90.00
_cell.angle_gamma   90.00
#
_symmetry.space_group_name_H-M   'P 1'
#
loop_
_entity.id
_entity.type
_entity.pdbx_description
1 polymer ?
#
loop_
_entity_poly.entity_id
_entity_poly.type
_entity_poly.pdbx_seq_one_letter_code
_entity_poly.pdbx_strand_id
1 'polypeptide(L)'
;MYCSNEEKDTLFETIIFIEKLIHSINPNNIWSINSIYFQNENEKERIVLKHIITEKGENLFYAICGKFNVHSEETYNMLQDFYNKVESTYSSIDSLRKAPENPMFGDMIDLATDFIKSKYDSIVKNEELKIQIGNIDLSFDEDNKILYCGISSQGLPIISRLYHVNFFNNLKSHANEENIEIFSSKLSAKLATIAMNSLIRANTNIKEIHITDLRDQTRKIVILFGYIKNFSLDFVASGDFELVHGAFKKLLDKISNEKILQKEFSGDLRPYKKLNKYLDNLVKEIEN
;
A
#
# COMPACT_ATOMS: atom_id res chain seq x y z
N MET A 1 -3.51 -14.52 13.77
CA MET A 1 -4.33 -14.02 12.64
C MET A 1 -5.50 -14.95 12.52
N TYR A 2 -6.70 -14.43 12.30
CA TYR A 2 -7.90 -15.23 12.01
C TYR A 2 -8.52 -14.68 10.73
N CYS A 3 -8.97 -15.56 9.85
CA CYS A 3 -9.69 -15.21 8.64
C CYS A 3 -10.90 -16.13 8.51
N SER A 4 -12.08 -15.54 8.26
CA SER A 4 -13.30 -16.31 8.00
C SER A 4 -13.28 -17.02 6.63
N ASN A 5 -12.35 -16.65 5.74
CA ASN A 5 -12.10 -17.36 4.50
C ASN A 5 -10.62 -17.71 4.37
N GLU A 6 -10.28 -18.96 4.70
CA GLU A 6 -8.89 -19.47 4.68
C GLU A 6 -8.21 -19.30 3.31
N GLU A 7 -8.94 -19.27 2.19
CA GLU A 7 -8.37 -19.01 0.87
C GLU A 7 -7.75 -17.60 0.74
N LYS A 8 -8.15 -16.67 1.61
CA LYS A 8 -7.66 -15.29 1.66
C LYS A 8 -6.56 -15.07 2.70
N ASP A 9 -6.20 -16.08 3.49
CA ASP A 9 -5.17 -15.95 4.54
C ASP A 9 -3.85 -15.41 3.99
N THR A 10 -3.39 -15.96 2.86
CA THR A 10 -2.13 -15.53 2.22
C THR A 10 -2.17 -14.08 1.77
N LEU A 11 -3.34 -13.55 1.45
CA LEU A 11 -3.52 -12.15 1.09
C LEU A 11 -3.42 -11.24 2.32
N PHE A 12 -4.04 -11.65 3.44
CA PHE A 12 -3.95 -10.93 4.70
C PHE A 12 -2.54 -10.98 5.32
N GLU A 13 -1.76 -12.03 5.07
CA GLU A 13 -0.34 -12.06 5.47
C GLU A 13 0.48 -10.91 4.87
N THR A 14 0.10 -10.38 3.69
CA THR A 14 0.75 -9.19 3.10
C THR A 14 0.75 -8.00 4.04
N ILE A 15 -0.27 -7.86 4.90
CA ILE A 15 -0.36 -6.80 5.92
C ILE A 15 0.85 -6.85 6.87
N ILE A 16 1.28 -8.04 7.26
CA ILE A 16 2.41 -8.24 8.19
C ILE A 16 3.72 -7.76 7.56
N PHE A 17 3.92 -8.00 6.26
CA PHE A 17 5.11 -7.54 5.56
C PHE A 17 5.13 -6.01 5.39
N ILE A 18 3.96 -5.41 5.15
CA ILE A 18 3.81 -3.95 5.06
C ILE A 18 4.02 -3.28 6.42
N GLU A 19 3.49 -3.87 7.50
CA GLU A 19 3.71 -3.38 8.86
C GLU A 19 5.21 -3.35 9.19
N LYS A 20 5.95 -4.42 8.88
CA LYS A 20 7.41 -4.49 9.05
C LYS A 20 8.16 -3.47 8.18
N LEU A 21 7.63 -3.11 7.01
CA LEU A 21 8.16 -2.01 6.19
C LEU A 21 7.96 -0.68 6.91
N ILE A 22 6.72 -0.37 7.30
CA ILE A 22 6.36 0.90 7.95
C ILE A 22 7.17 1.10 9.22
N HIS A 23 7.24 0.10 10.10
CA HIS A 23 8.03 0.18 11.33
C HIS A 23 9.51 0.48 11.05
N SER A 24 10.05 -0.04 9.95
CA SER A 24 11.46 0.17 9.57
C SER A 24 11.78 1.51 8.91
N ILE A 25 10.79 2.29 8.47
CA ILE A 25 10.99 3.61 7.87
C ILE A 25 10.36 4.75 8.70
N ASN A 26 9.43 4.37 9.58
CA ASN A 26 8.68 5.23 10.47
C ASN A 26 8.55 4.57 11.87
N PRO A 27 9.64 4.49 12.66
CA PRO A 27 9.66 3.77 13.93
C PRO A 27 8.74 4.39 15.00
N ASN A 28 8.37 5.66 14.83
CA ASN A 28 7.42 6.33 15.72
C ASN A 28 6.02 5.73 15.65
N ASN A 29 5.77 4.82 14.69
CA ASN A 29 4.52 4.09 14.51
C ASN A 29 3.30 5.02 14.45
N ILE A 30 3.40 6.03 13.59
CA ILE A 30 2.37 7.05 13.38
C ILE A 30 1.71 6.96 12.00
N TRP A 31 1.98 5.87 11.27
CA TRP A 31 1.42 5.62 9.95
C TRP A 31 0.47 4.43 10.03
N SER A 32 -0.80 4.66 9.65
CA SER A 32 -1.82 3.62 9.64
C SER A 32 -2.05 3.09 8.22
N ILE A 33 -2.18 1.78 8.05
CA ILE A 33 -2.46 1.17 6.74
C ILE A 33 -3.98 1.25 6.55
N ASN A 34 -4.43 1.81 5.43
CA ASN A 34 -5.86 1.96 5.13
C ASN A 34 -6.34 0.93 4.12
N SER A 35 -5.60 0.76 3.02
CA SER A 35 -5.98 -0.22 2.01
C SER A 35 -4.79 -0.74 1.21
N ILE A 36 -4.95 -1.93 0.67
CA ILE A 36 -3.96 -2.59 -0.19
C ILE A 36 -4.70 -3.12 -1.41
N TYR A 37 -4.20 -2.80 -2.60
CA TYR A 37 -4.80 -3.22 -3.86
C TYR A 37 -3.94 -4.25 -4.57
N PHE A 38 -4.59 -5.31 -5.02
CA PHE A 38 -4.03 -6.44 -5.72
C PHE A 38 -4.71 -6.61 -7.08
N GLN A 39 -3.92 -7.04 -8.06
CA GLN A 39 -4.41 -7.32 -9.39
C GLN A 39 -3.61 -8.42 -10.08
N ASN A 40 -4.30 -9.41 -10.59
CA ASN A 40 -3.79 -10.34 -11.61
C ASN A 40 -4.60 -10.17 -12.92
N GLU A 41 -4.42 -11.06 -13.89
CA GLU A 41 -5.08 -10.93 -15.20
C GLU A 41 -6.61 -10.98 -15.13
N ASN A 42 -7.17 -11.71 -14.16
CA ASN A 42 -8.61 -12.02 -14.10
C ASN A 42 -9.30 -11.43 -12.86
N GLU A 43 -8.55 -11.02 -11.86
CA GLU A 43 -9.05 -10.63 -10.55
C GLU A 43 -8.41 -9.34 -10.08
N LYS A 44 -9.27 -8.52 -9.46
CA LYS A 44 -8.93 -7.28 -8.79
C LYS A 44 -9.47 -7.40 -7.39
N GLU A 45 -8.65 -7.14 -6.40
CA GLU A 45 -9.05 -7.31 -5.02
C GLU A 45 -8.41 -6.23 -4.16
N ARG A 46 -9.18 -5.70 -3.22
CA ARG A 46 -8.73 -4.69 -2.30
C ARG A 46 -8.98 -5.19 -0.89
N ILE A 47 -7.95 -5.14 -0.06
CA ILE A 47 -8.11 -5.21 1.38
C ILE A 47 -8.32 -3.78 1.87
N VAL A 48 -9.38 -3.56 2.65
CA VAL A 48 -9.59 -2.31 3.40
C VAL A 48 -9.43 -2.62 4.88
N LEU A 49 -8.69 -1.77 5.58
CA LEU A 49 -8.21 -2.00 6.93
C LEU A 49 -8.62 -0.87 7.86
N LYS A 50 -9.00 -1.26 9.08
CA LYS A 50 -8.98 -0.40 10.25
C LYS A 50 -7.72 -0.78 11.04
N HIS A 51 -6.67 0.00 10.86
CA HIS A 51 -5.42 -0.14 11.60
C HIS A 51 -5.46 0.70 12.88
N ILE A 52 -5.42 0.05 14.03
CA ILE A 52 -5.39 0.67 15.35
C ILE A 52 -4.01 0.44 15.97
N ILE A 53 -3.37 1.52 16.40
CA ILE A 53 -2.11 1.50 17.13
C ILE A 53 -2.42 1.78 18.59
N THR A 54 -2.17 0.81 19.46
CA THR A 54 -2.52 0.90 20.88
C THR A 54 -1.55 1.81 21.62
N GLU A 55 -1.91 2.25 22.83
CA GLU A 55 -1.01 3.05 23.69
C GLU A 55 0.30 2.32 24.03
N LYS A 56 0.30 0.98 23.99
CA LYS A 56 1.48 0.14 24.18
C LYS A 56 2.30 -0.04 22.89
N GLY A 57 1.90 0.59 21.79
CA GLY A 57 2.54 0.50 20.48
C GLY A 57 2.21 -0.79 19.71
N GLU A 58 1.16 -1.51 20.10
CA GLU A 58 0.74 -2.75 19.43
C GLU A 58 -0.15 -2.43 18.24
N ASN A 59 -0.01 -3.19 17.15
CA ASN A 59 -0.78 -2.99 15.92
C ASN A 59 -1.94 -3.99 15.85
N LEU A 60 -3.17 -3.48 15.73
CA LEU A 60 -4.39 -4.27 15.54
C LEU A 60 -5.00 -3.95 14.17
N PHE A 61 -5.37 -4.99 13.45
CA PHE A 61 -5.91 -4.89 12.10
C PHE A 61 -7.26 -5.60 12.03
N TYR A 62 -8.30 -4.84 11.71
CA TYR A 62 -9.58 -5.37 11.25
C TYR A 62 -9.61 -5.16 9.76
N ALA A 63 -9.88 -6.21 9.00
CA ALA A 63 -9.74 -6.15 7.56
C ALA A 63 -10.91 -6.85 6.88
N ILE A 64 -11.37 -6.24 5.79
CA ILE A 64 -12.32 -6.84 4.85
C ILE A 64 -11.67 -6.88 3.47
N CYS A 65 -12.06 -7.86 2.66
CA CYS A 65 -11.46 -8.09 1.36
C CYS A 65 -12.55 -8.33 0.30
N GLY A 66 -12.36 -7.75 -0.88
CA GLY A 66 -13.29 -7.88 -1.99
C GLY A 66 -12.96 -6.97 -3.17
N LYS A 67 -13.86 -6.92 -4.15
CA LYS A 67 -13.74 -6.07 -5.36
C LYS A 67 -14.13 -4.61 -5.04
N PHE A 68 -13.43 -3.99 -4.09
CA PHE A 68 -13.82 -2.66 -3.60
C PHE A 68 -13.18 -1.52 -4.38
N ASN A 69 -13.95 -0.45 -4.58
CA ASN A 69 -13.42 0.81 -5.08
C ASN A 69 -12.62 1.54 -3.99
N VAL A 70 -11.55 2.24 -4.37
CA VAL A 70 -10.70 3.01 -3.46
C VAL A 70 -11.45 4.16 -2.74
N HIS A 71 -12.50 4.69 -3.38
CA HIS A 71 -13.32 5.82 -2.89
C HIS A 71 -14.68 5.37 -2.34
N SER A 72 -14.93 4.06 -2.19
CA SER A 72 -16.21 3.54 -1.72
C SER A 72 -16.42 3.84 -0.23
N GLU A 73 -17.27 4.83 0.08
CA GLU A 73 -17.68 5.12 1.46
C GLU A 73 -18.36 3.92 2.10
N GLU A 74 -19.20 3.20 1.34
CA GLU A 74 -19.93 2.04 1.86
C GLU A 74 -19.00 0.88 2.24
N THR A 75 -17.86 0.72 1.56
CA THR A 75 -16.84 -0.25 1.96
C THR A 75 -16.25 0.11 3.33
N TYR A 76 -15.98 1.39 3.61
CA TYR A 76 -15.49 1.81 4.92
C TYR A 76 -16.58 1.74 6.00
N ASN A 77 -17.84 1.99 5.66
CA ASN A 77 -18.97 1.75 6.56
C ASN A 77 -19.12 0.26 6.90
N MET A 78 -19.00 -0.62 5.89
CA MET A 78 -19.01 -2.08 6.05
C MET A 78 -17.90 -2.55 7.02
N LEU A 79 -16.68 -2.04 6.85
CA LEU A 79 -15.55 -2.31 7.74
C LEU A 79 -15.81 -1.79 9.17
N GLN A 80 -16.38 -0.58 9.29
CA GLN A 80 -16.68 0.01 10.59
C GLN A 80 -17.74 -0.79 11.36
N ASP A 81 -18.77 -1.29 10.66
CA ASP A 81 -19.79 -2.16 11.25
C ASP A 81 -19.21 -3.52 11.64
N PHE A 82 -18.34 -4.10 10.82
CA PHE A 82 -17.61 -5.32 11.18
C PHE A 82 -16.80 -5.12 12.46
N TYR A 83 -16.00 -4.05 12.53
CA TYR A 83 -15.25 -3.68 13.73
C TYR A 83 -16.18 -3.54 14.96
N ASN A 84 -17.27 -2.78 14.83
CA ASN A 84 -18.21 -2.58 15.94
C ASN A 84 -18.81 -3.90 16.44
N LYS A 85 -19.09 -4.83 15.52
CA LYS A 85 -19.63 -6.15 15.86
C LYS A 85 -18.62 -6.99 16.62
N VAL A 86 -17.36 -7.03 16.17
CA VAL A 86 -16.28 -7.75 16.86
C VAL A 86 -16.04 -7.15 18.24
N GLU A 87 -15.92 -5.82 18.35
CA GLU A 87 -15.68 -5.12 19.62
C GLU A 87 -16.84 -5.23 20.61
N SER A 88 -18.08 -5.35 20.13
CA SER A 88 -19.23 -5.60 21.01
C SER A 88 -19.14 -6.93 21.75
N THR A 89 -18.37 -7.88 21.20
CA THR A 89 -18.12 -9.20 21.79
C THR A 89 -16.79 -9.25 22.54
N TYR A 90 -15.75 -8.61 21.98
CA TYR A 90 -14.38 -8.61 22.47
C TYR A 90 -13.90 -7.19 22.74
N SER A 91 -14.40 -6.58 23.82
CA SER A 91 -14.23 -5.14 24.12
C SER A 91 -12.84 -4.71 24.61
N SER A 92 -11.87 -5.63 24.63
CA SER A 92 -10.51 -5.34 25.08
C SER A 92 -9.46 -6.14 24.30
N ILE A 93 -8.25 -5.58 24.21
CA ILE A 93 -7.09 -6.23 23.58
C ILE A 93 -6.80 -7.60 24.23
N ASP A 94 -6.88 -7.68 25.56
CA ASP A 94 -6.63 -8.93 26.28
C ASP A 94 -7.72 -9.97 25.97
N SER A 95 -8.97 -9.55 25.77
CA SER A 95 -10.03 -10.45 25.32
C SER A 95 -9.80 -10.94 23.89
N LEU A 96 -9.38 -10.06 22.97
CA LEU A 96 -9.05 -10.42 21.58
C LEU A 96 -7.87 -11.38 21.50
N ARG A 97 -6.85 -11.23 22.35
CA ARG A 97 -5.69 -12.13 22.41
C ARG A 97 -6.05 -13.55 22.78
N LYS A 98 -6.98 -13.70 23.72
CA LYS A 98 -7.45 -15.00 24.21
C LYS A 98 -8.61 -15.54 23.37
N ALA A 99 -9.21 -14.72 22.52
CA ALA A 99 -10.37 -15.10 21.73
C ALA A 99 -10.12 -16.35 20.87
N PRO A 100 -8.97 -16.53 20.19
CA PRO A 100 -8.71 -17.76 19.43
C PRO A 100 -8.68 -19.06 20.26
N GLU A 101 -8.50 -18.98 21.58
CA GLU A 101 -8.57 -20.14 22.48
C GLU A 101 -10.02 -20.56 22.77
N ASN A 102 -10.99 -19.68 22.50
CA ASN A 102 -12.40 -19.95 22.65
C ASN A 102 -12.92 -20.70 21.40
N PRO A 103 -13.48 -21.92 21.56
CA PRO A 103 -14.06 -22.66 20.43
C PRO A 103 -15.13 -21.90 19.65
N MET A 104 -15.85 -20.97 20.30
CA MET A 104 -16.91 -20.17 19.69
C MET A 104 -16.40 -18.94 18.92
N PHE A 105 -15.09 -18.66 18.96
CA PHE A 105 -14.56 -17.44 18.33
C PHE A 105 -14.79 -17.45 16.83
N GLY A 106 -14.50 -18.56 16.15
CA GLY A 106 -14.69 -18.67 14.71
C GLY A 106 -16.15 -18.47 14.32
N ASP A 107 -17.05 -19.21 14.97
CA ASP A 107 -18.50 -19.10 14.75
C ASP A 107 -19.01 -17.66 14.93
N MET A 108 -18.50 -16.94 15.94
CA MET A 108 -18.89 -15.54 16.18
C MET A 108 -18.39 -14.58 15.09
N ILE A 109 -17.16 -14.79 14.58
CA ILE A 109 -16.63 -13.99 13.48
C ILE A 109 -17.37 -14.33 12.17
N ASP A 110 -17.73 -15.58 11.94
CA ASP A 110 -18.46 -16.01 10.76
C ASP A 110 -19.89 -15.45 10.78
N LEU A 111 -20.58 -15.48 11.92
CA LEU A 111 -21.87 -14.82 12.11
C LEU A 111 -21.80 -13.30 11.86
N ALA A 112 -20.73 -12.65 12.32
CA ALA A 112 -20.51 -11.23 12.03
C ALA A 112 -20.29 -11.02 10.53
N THR A 113 -19.50 -11.87 9.88
CA THR A 113 -19.21 -11.81 8.44
C THR A 113 -20.48 -11.98 7.61
N ASP A 114 -21.31 -12.98 7.93
CA ASP A 114 -22.58 -13.27 7.24
C ASP A 114 -23.58 -12.12 7.37
N PHE A 115 -23.70 -11.56 8.57
CA PHE A 115 -24.55 -10.40 8.80
C PHE A 115 -24.11 -9.20 7.95
N ILE A 116 -22.81 -8.89 7.95
CA ILE A 116 -22.25 -7.76 7.20
C ILE A 116 -22.41 -7.99 5.69
N LYS A 117 -22.12 -9.19 5.20
CA LYS A 117 -22.32 -9.57 3.81
C LYS A 117 -23.78 -9.41 3.39
N SER A 118 -24.73 -9.92 4.19
CA SER A 118 -26.16 -9.78 3.89
C SER A 118 -26.62 -8.33 3.85
N LYS A 119 -26.03 -7.45 4.68
CA LYS A 119 -26.39 -6.03 4.72
C LYS A 119 -25.84 -5.24 3.52
N TYR A 120 -24.61 -5.54 3.08
CA TYR A 120 -23.88 -4.70 2.14
C TYR A 120 -23.74 -5.26 0.71
N ASP A 121 -24.01 -6.55 0.48
CA ASP A 121 -23.74 -7.21 -0.82
C ASP A 121 -24.41 -6.51 -2.01
N SER A 122 -25.67 -6.08 -1.87
CA SER A 122 -26.36 -5.33 -2.92
C SER A 122 -25.91 -3.87 -3.04
N ILE A 123 -25.48 -3.25 -1.94
CA ILE A 123 -25.10 -1.83 -1.90
C ILE A 123 -23.76 -1.64 -2.63
N VAL A 124 -22.77 -2.45 -2.26
CA VAL A 124 -21.41 -2.38 -2.83
C VAL A 124 -21.42 -2.73 -4.32
N LYS A 125 -22.19 -3.74 -4.74
CA LYS A 125 -22.37 -4.08 -6.18
C LYS A 125 -22.94 -2.93 -7.00
N ASN A 126 -23.80 -2.10 -6.41
CA ASN A 126 -24.42 -0.97 -7.10
C ASN A 126 -23.50 0.27 -7.14
N GLU A 127 -22.53 0.39 -6.24
CA GLU A 127 -21.51 1.44 -6.31
C GLU A 127 -20.55 1.25 -7.49
N GLU A 128 -20.24 0.01 -7.89
CA GLU A 128 -19.45 -0.28 -9.10
C GLU A 128 -20.03 0.39 -10.36
N LEU A 129 -21.36 0.59 -10.43
CA LEU A 129 -22.06 1.22 -11.55
C LEU A 129 -22.10 2.76 -11.50
N LYS A 130 -21.94 3.39 -10.33
CA LYS A 130 -22.08 4.85 -10.17
C LYS A 130 -20.81 5.64 -10.46
N ILE A 131 -19.66 4.98 -10.56
CA ILE A 131 -18.37 5.65 -10.82
C ILE A 131 -18.09 5.61 -12.33
N GLN A 132 -19.03 6.13 -13.10
CA GLN A 132 -18.77 6.72 -14.40
C GLN A 132 -19.28 8.16 -14.34
N ILE A 133 -18.36 9.10 -14.51
CA ILE A 133 -18.62 10.53 -14.69
C ILE A 133 -18.96 11.27 -13.39
N GLY A 134 -17.95 11.48 -12.56
CA GLY A 134 -17.83 12.71 -11.78
C GLY A 134 -16.66 13.49 -12.35
N ASN A 135 -16.93 14.59 -13.07
CA ASN A 135 -15.90 15.57 -13.39
C ASN A 135 -15.35 16.10 -12.06
N ILE A 136 -14.21 15.58 -11.62
CA ILE A 136 -13.47 16.14 -10.49
C ILE A 136 -12.83 17.43 -11.02
N ASP A 137 -13.33 18.56 -10.53
CA ASP A 137 -12.70 19.85 -10.71
C ASP A 137 -11.39 19.83 -9.92
N LEU A 138 -10.28 19.59 -10.62
CA LEU A 138 -8.94 19.43 -10.07
C LEU A 138 -8.37 20.81 -9.71
N SER A 139 -8.77 21.38 -8.58
CA SER A 139 -7.98 22.44 -7.98
C SER A 139 -6.71 21.82 -7.38
N PHE A 140 -5.56 22.11 -7.99
CA PHE A 140 -4.25 21.79 -7.45
C PHE A 140 -4.09 22.47 -6.09
N ASP A 141 -4.02 21.69 -5.02
CA ASP A 141 -3.42 22.14 -3.76
C ASP A 141 -1.93 21.79 -3.76
N GLU A 142 -1.11 22.69 -3.22
CA GLU A 142 0.37 22.72 -3.22
C GLU A 142 1.06 21.53 -2.48
N ASP A 143 0.38 20.41 -2.26
CA ASP A 143 0.77 19.40 -1.27
C ASP A 143 1.15 18.01 -1.82
N ASN A 144 1.17 17.83 -3.14
CA ASN A 144 1.64 16.59 -3.77
C ASN A 144 3.17 16.49 -3.76
N LYS A 145 3.70 15.42 -3.15
CA LYS A 145 5.13 15.23 -2.92
C LYS A 145 5.56 13.82 -3.25
N ILE A 146 6.55 13.66 -4.13
CA ILE A 146 7.20 12.36 -4.36
C ILE A 146 8.21 12.17 -3.25
N LEU A 147 8.11 11.08 -2.50
CA LEU A 147 9.03 10.80 -1.41
C LEU A 147 10.21 9.97 -1.92
N TYR A 148 9.93 8.95 -2.72
CA TYR A 148 10.89 8.01 -3.28
C TYR A 148 10.43 7.49 -4.64
N CYS A 149 11.37 7.29 -5.56
CA CYS A 149 11.12 6.50 -6.76
C CYS A 149 12.35 5.67 -7.11
N GLY A 150 12.16 4.42 -7.50
CA GLY A 150 13.26 3.54 -7.90
C GLY A 150 12.86 2.47 -8.89
N ILE A 151 13.82 2.06 -9.72
CA ILE A 151 13.75 0.87 -10.55
C ILE A 151 14.63 -0.19 -9.90
N SER A 152 14.09 -1.37 -9.69
CA SER A 152 14.83 -2.50 -9.16
C SER A 152 14.71 -3.74 -10.05
N SER A 153 15.66 -4.66 -9.93
CA SER A 153 15.55 -6.02 -10.46
C SER A 153 15.73 -6.98 -9.31
N GLN A 154 14.71 -7.79 -9.03
CA GLN A 154 14.71 -8.73 -7.90
C GLN A 154 15.06 -8.08 -6.54
N GLY A 155 14.65 -6.83 -6.33
CA GLY A 155 14.94 -6.09 -5.09
C GLY A 155 16.33 -5.49 -5.00
N LEU A 156 17.18 -5.69 -6.02
CA LEU A 156 18.40 -4.93 -6.16
C LEU A 156 18.06 -3.59 -6.84
N PRO A 157 18.26 -2.44 -6.16
CA PRO A 157 18.03 -1.14 -6.78
C PRO A 157 19.03 -0.93 -7.93
N ILE A 158 18.50 -0.57 -9.10
CA ILE A 158 19.30 -0.22 -10.27
C ILE A 158 19.50 1.29 -10.32
N ILE A 159 18.40 2.02 -10.17
CA ILE A 159 18.40 3.46 -9.96
C ILE A 159 17.34 3.77 -8.92
N SER A 160 17.64 4.70 -8.02
CA SER A 160 16.65 5.18 -7.05
C SER A 160 16.97 6.59 -6.62
N ARG A 161 15.94 7.34 -6.30
CA ARG A 161 16.06 8.69 -5.77
C ARG A 161 15.12 8.87 -4.59
N LEU A 162 15.69 9.41 -3.51
CA LEU A 162 14.97 9.88 -2.34
C LEU A 162 14.86 11.40 -2.43
N TYR A 163 13.64 11.92 -2.45
CA TYR A 163 13.39 13.33 -2.73
C TYR A 163 13.10 14.14 -1.47
N HIS A 164 12.41 13.52 -0.51
CA HIS A 164 12.09 14.16 0.76
C HIS A 164 12.53 13.30 1.95
N VAL A 165 13.83 13.34 2.22
CA VAL A 165 14.47 12.66 3.36
C VAL A 165 13.75 12.94 4.68
N ASN A 166 13.29 14.18 4.87
CA ASN A 166 12.59 14.61 6.07
C ASN A 166 11.22 13.95 6.28
N PHE A 167 10.66 13.23 5.30
CA PHE A 167 9.46 12.41 5.53
C PHE A 167 9.78 11.12 6.28
N PHE A 168 11.01 10.64 6.21
CA PHE A 168 11.43 9.39 6.81
C PHE A 168 12.11 9.66 8.15
N ASN A 169 11.43 9.33 9.25
CA ASN A 169 11.90 9.62 10.61
C ASN A 169 13.28 9.02 10.89
N ASN A 170 13.59 7.85 10.30
CA ASN A 170 14.91 7.21 10.43
C ASN A 170 16.07 7.98 9.79
N LEU A 171 15.80 8.92 8.89
CA LEU A 171 16.84 9.69 8.20
C LEU A 171 16.93 11.16 8.63
N LYS A 172 15.93 11.69 9.33
CA LYS A 172 15.83 13.14 9.65
C LYS A 172 17.09 13.76 10.27
N SER A 173 17.77 13.05 11.15
CA SER A 173 18.87 13.61 11.97
C SER A 173 20.27 13.28 11.47
N HIS A 174 20.43 12.36 10.51
CA HIS A 174 21.75 11.83 10.10
C HIS A 174 21.86 11.59 8.59
N ALA A 175 21.10 12.34 7.79
CA ALA A 175 21.12 12.16 6.35
C ALA A 175 22.42 12.65 5.71
N ASN A 176 23.22 11.70 5.22
CA ASN A 176 24.31 11.92 4.28
C ASN A 176 24.10 11.00 3.07
N GLU A 177 24.92 11.15 2.02
CA GLU A 177 24.77 10.36 0.78
C GLU A 177 24.83 8.85 1.04
N GLU A 178 25.80 8.39 1.84
CA GLU A 178 25.97 6.97 2.20
C GLU A 178 24.74 6.41 2.92
N ASN A 179 24.21 7.12 3.92
CA ASN A 179 23.02 6.71 4.67
C ASN A 179 21.76 6.72 3.80
N ILE A 180 21.64 7.67 2.87
CA ILE A 180 20.54 7.71 1.90
C ILE A 180 20.62 6.52 0.93
N GLU A 181 21.81 6.16 0.47
CA GLU A 181 22.04 5.01 -0.40
C GLU A 181 21.70 3.69 0.32
N ILE A 182 22.21 3.51 1.55
CA ILE A 182 21.91 2.35 2.40
C ILE A 182 20.40 2.25 2.66
N PHE A 183 19.74 3.37 2.99
CA PHE A 183 18.31 3.40 3.22
C PHE A 183 17.52 3.07 1.95
N SER A 184 17.87 3.67 0.82
CA SER A 184 17.20 3.43 -0.47
C SER A 184 17.31 1.96 -0.88
N SER A 185 18.47 1.36 -0.63
CA SER A 185 18.70 -0.07 -0.84
C SER A 185 17.83 -0.94 0.07
N LYS A 186 17.75 -0.61 1.37
CA LYS A 186 16.88 -1.32 2.32
C LYS A 186 15.40 -1.17 1.97
N LEU A 187 14.97 0.03 1.57
CA LEU A 187 13.60 0.32 1.16
C LEU A 187 13.23 -0.48 -0.09
N SER A 188 14.06 -0.42 -1.14
CA SER A 188 13.86 -1.18 -2.38
C SER A 188 13.77 -2.69 -2.12
N ALA A 189 14.69 -3.23 -1.32
CA ALA A 189 14.68 -4.65 -0.98
C ALA A 189 13.40 -5.08 -0.24
N LYS A 190 12.90 -4.25 0.70
CA LYS A 190 11.64 -4.51 1.42
C LYS A 190 10.42 -4.41 0.52
N LEU A 191 10.36 -3.41 -0.36
CA LEU A 191 9.28 -3.26 -1.35
C LEU A 191 9.24 -4.45 -2.31
N ALA A 192 10.39 -4.87 -2.84
CA ALA A 192 10.49 -6.06 -3.68
C ALA A 192 10.10 -7.34 -2.94
N THR A 193 10.45 -7.46 -1.66
CA THR A 193 10.03 -8.58 -0.81
C THR A 193 8.50 -8.63 -0.69
N ILE A 194 7.83 -7.49 -0.49
CA ILE A 194 6.36 -7.42 -0.44
C ILE A 194 5.76 -7.81 -1.80
N ALA A 195 6.31 -7.29 -2.90
CA ALA A 195 5.87 -7.60 -4.25
C ALA A 195 6.01 -9.10 -4.57
N MET A 196 7.18 -9.68 -4.28
CA MET A 196 7.44 -11.11 -4.49
C MET A 196 6.57 -12.01 -3.61
N ASN A 197 6.40 -11.69 -2.33
CA ASN A 197 5.54 -12.49 -1.46
C ASN A 197 4.08 -12.45 -1.92
N SER A 198 3.58 -11.28 -2.36
CA SER A 198 2.26 -11.19 -2.96
C SER A 198 2.14 -12.09 -4.20
N LEU A 199 3.14 -12.07 -5.08
CA LEU A 199 3.15 -12.87 -6.30
C LEU A 199 3.23 -14.38 -6.02
N ILE A 200 4.15 -14.80 -5.16
CA ILE A 200 4.43 -16.23 -4.91
C ILE A 200 3.39 -16.85 -3.97
N ARG A 201 3.02 -16.14 -2.90
CA ARG A 201 2.20 -16.70 -1.81
C ARG A 201 0.72 -16.44 -2.03
N ALA A 202 0.35 -15.26 -2.54
CA ALA A 202 -1.05 -14.90 -2.80
C ALA A 202 -1.44 -14.99 -4.29
N ASN A 203 -0.52 -15.45 -5.17
CA ASN A 203 -0.75 -15.60 -6.61
C ASN A 203 -1.33 -14.34 -7.29
N THR A 204 -0.90 -13.16 -6.83
CA THR A 204 -1.41 -11.88 -7.32
C THR A 204 -0.34 -10.78 -7.20
N ASN A 205 -0.47 -9.71 -7.99
CA ASN A 205 0.47 -8.59 -7.89
C ASN A 205 -0.12 -7.52 -6.98
N ILE A 206 0.62 -7.12 -5.96
CA ILE A 206 0.36 -5.86 -5.29
C ILE A 206 0.59 -4.70 -6.27
N LYS A 207 -0.34 -3.74 -6.27
CA LYS A 207 -0.31 -2.55 -7.12
C LYS A 207 -0.25 -1.27 -6.31
N GLU A 208 -0.94 -1.23 -5.17
CA GLU A 208 -1.05 -0.02 -4.36
C GLU A 208 -1.09 -0.36 -2.86
N ILE A 209 -0.50 0.50 -2.05
CA ILE A 209 -0.69 0.54 -0.59
C ILE A 209 -1.02 1.97 -0.21
N HIS A 210 -2.11 2.15 0.52
CA HIS A 210 -2.58 3.46 1.00
C HIS A 210 -2.39 3.56 2.51
N ILE A 211 -1.76 4.64 2.95
CA ILE A 211 -1.32 4.88 4.31
C ILE A 211 -1.79 6.28 4.74
N THR A 212 -2.24 6.44 5.98
CA THR A 212 -2.52 7.76 6.59
C THR A 212 -1.43 8.10 7.60
N ASP A 213 -0.96 9.34 7.58
CA ASP A 213 -0.17 9.90 8.67
C ASP A 213 -1.10 10.38 9.80
N LEU A 214 -1.00 9.79 10.99
CA LEU A 214 -1.89 10.11 12.11
C LEU A 214 -1.74 11.54 12.63
N ARG A 215 -0.63 12.23 12.31
CA ARG A 215 -0.45 13.65 12.64
C ARG A 215 -1.13 14.58 11.65
N ASP A 216 -1.38 14.08 10.44
CA ASP A 216 -1.83 14.87 9.31
C ASP A 216 -2.77 14.03 8.44
N GLN A 217 -4.01 13.89 8.92
CA GLN A 217 -5.00 13.00 8.30
C GLN A 217 -5.45 13.45 6.91
N THR A 218 -5.12 14.69 6.51
CA THR A 218 -5.40 15.20 5.16
C THR A 218 -4.43 14.61 4.13
N ARG A 219 -3.24 14.15 4.57
CA ARG A 219 -2.20 13.63 3.69
C ARG A 219 -2.20 12.11 3.66
N LYS A 220 -2.53 11.55 2.50
CA LYS A 220 -2.41 10.12 2.21
C LYS A 220 -1.04 9.85 1.61
N ILE A 221 -0.33 8.89 2.18
CA ILE A 221 0.88 8.33 1.60
C ILE A 221 0.46 7.13 0.75
N VAL A 222 0.94 7.08 -0.49
CA VAL A 222 0.63 6.02 -1.44
C VAL A 222 1.93 5.40 -1.91
N ILE A 223 1.98 4.06 -1.87
CA ILE A 223 3.04 3.26 -2.47
C ILE A 223 2.46 2.58 -3.71
N LEU A 224 3.05 2.81 -4.88
CA LEU A 224 2.62 2.25 -6.16
C LEU A 224 3.69 1.31 -6.71
N PHE A 225 3.25 0.19 -7.27
CA PHE A 225 4.09 -0.86 -7.82
C PHE A 225 3.83 -1.04 -9.32
N GLY A 226 4.86 -0.80 -10.12
CA GLY A 226 4.87 -0.99 -11.57
C GLY A 226 5.78 -2.14 -11.93
N TYR A 227 5.45 -2.83 -13.03
CA TYR A 227 6.24 -3.95 -13.53
C TYR A 227 6.58 -3.70 -14.99
N ILE A 228 7.87 -3.75 -15.31
CA ILE A 228 8.42 -3.57 -16.65
C ILE A 228 9.25 -4.82 -16.94
N LYS A 229 8.65 -5.85 -17.53
CA LYS A 229 9.28 -7.18 -17.68
C LYS A 229 9.83 -7.69 -16.35
N ASN A 230 11.16 -7.78 -16.22
CA ASN A 230 11.85 -8.31 -15.05
C ASN A 230 12.23 -7.22 -14.02
N PHE A 231 11.79 -5.98 -14.26
CA PHE A 231 12.06 -4.84 -13.39
C PHE A 231 10.80 -4.41 -12.64
N SER A 232 10.95 -3.98 -11.39
CA SER A 232 9.92 -3.23 -10.66
C SER A 232 10.20 -1.74 -10.78
N LEU A 233 9.14 -0.94 -10.89
CA LEU A 233 9.14 0.50 -10.67
C LEU A 233 8.37 0.76 -9.38
N ASP A 234 9.09 1.13 -8.34
CA ASP A 234 8.53 1.39 -7.02
C ASP A 234 8.42 2.91 -6.81
N PHE A 235 7.27 3.38 -6.34
CA PHE A 235 6.98 4.80 -6.21
C PHE A 235 6.27 5.09 -4.91
N VAL A 236 6.82 5.98 -4.09
CA VAL A 236 6.23 6.41 -2.82
C VAL A 236 5.98 7.90 -2.88
N ALA A 237 4.75 8.33 -2.64
CA ALA A 237 4.35 9.73 -2.67
C ALA A 237 3.33 10.05 -1.58
N SER A 238 3.12 11.33 -1.33
CA SER A 238 2.12 11.88 -0.43
C SER A 238 1.27 12.90 -1.18
N GLY A 239 -0.06 12.87 -1.03
CA GLY A 239 -0.96 13.85 -1.64
C GLY A 239 -2.25 13.25 -2.16
N ASP A 240 -2.82 13.89 -3.19
CA ASP A 240 -4.01 13.41 -3.89
C ASP A 240 -3.69 12.15 -4.70
N PHE A 241 -4.54 11.13 -4.54
CA PHE A 241 -4.30 9.83 -5.16
C PHE A 241 -4.35 9.88 -6.68
N GLU A 242 -5.31 10.59 -7.28
CA GLU A 242 -5.49 10.60 -8.73
C GLU A 242 -4.33 11.32 -9.42
N LEU A 243 -3.86 12.43 -8.86
CA LEU A 243 -2.69 13.16 -9.34
C LEU A 243 -1.41 12.33 -9.21
N VAL A 244 -1.17 11.74 -8.02
CA VAL A 244 -0.01 10.87 -7.77
C VAL A 244 -0.01 9.66 -8.71
N HIS A 245 -1.15 9.00 -8.85
CA HIS A 245 -1.30 7.83 -9.71
C HIS A 245 -1.16 8.18 -11.20
N GLY A 246 -1.68 9.34 -11.61
CA GLY A 246 -1.49 9.88 -12.96
C GLY A 246 -0.02 10.15 -13.29
N ALA A 247 0.72 10.77 -12.36
CA ALA A 247 2.15 11.00 -12.52
C ALA A 247 2.94 9.68 -12.60
N PHE A 248 2.62 8.73 -11.73
CA PHE A 248 3.20 7.39 -11.75
C PHE A 248 2.96 6.65 -13.08
N LYS A 249 1.73 6.66 -13.60
CA LYS A 249 1.43 6.06 -14.91
C LYS A 249 2.22 6.69 -16.05
N LYS A 250 2.28 8.03 -16.10
CA LYS A 250 3.08 8.74 -17.10
C LYS A 250 4.56 8.36 -17.02
N LEU A 251 5.11 8.24 -15.81
CA LEU A 251 6.49 7.82 -15.60
C LEU A 251 6.70 6.37 -16.08
N LEU A 252 5.81 5.46 -15.68
CA LEU A 252 5.84 4.06 -16.07
C LEU A 252 5.82 3.92 -17.59
N ASP A 253 4.93 4.63 -18.27
CA ASP A 253 4.81 4.61 -19.74
C ASP A 253 6.09 5.14 -20.41
N LYS A 254 6.62 6.28 -19.95
CA LYS A 254 7.86 6.87 -20.47
C LYS A 254 9.03 5.89 -20.33
N ILE A 255 9.22 5.33 -19.13
CA ILE A 255 10.34 4.45 -18.80
C ILE A 255 10.19 3.08 -19.49
N SER A 256 8.98 2.55 -19.64
CA SER A 256 8.75 1.23 -20.27
C SER A 256 9.22 1.17 -21.73
N ASN A 257 9.30 2.32 -22.41
CA ASN A 257 9.80 2.39 -23.79
C ASN A 257 11.33 2.30 -23.91
N GLU A 258 12.06 2.32 -22.79
CA GLU A 258 13.52 2.25 -22.79
C GLU A 258 14.03 0.85 -23.11
N LYS A 259 14.80 0.74 -24.20
CA LYS A 259 15.33 -0.54 -24.70
C LYS A 259 16.16 -1.30 -23.66
N ILE A 260 16.79 -0.60 -22.72
CA ILE A 260 17.62 -1.23 -21.69
C ILE A 260 16.79 -2.02 -20.66
N LEU A 261 15.53 -1.65 -20.46
CA LEU A 261 14.57 -2.38 -19.62
C LEU A 261 13.86 -3.51 -20.38
N GLN A 262 14.17 -3.66 -21.66
CA GLN A 262 13.63 -4.75 -22.49
C GLN A 262 14.46 -6.04 -22.39
N LYS A 263 15.60 -5.99 -21.69
CA LYS A 263 16.56 -7.09 -21.52
C LYS A 263 16.73 -7.40 -20.02
N GLU A 264 17.19 -8.61 -19.71
CA GLU A 264 17.57 -8.96 -18.34
C GLU A 264 18.69 -8.08 -17.80
N PHE A 265 18.63 -7.82 -16.49
CA PHE A 265 19.66 -7.06 -15.79
C PHE A 265 20.97 -7.85 -15.75
N SER A 266 22.02 -7.32 -16.37
CA SER A 266 23.32 -7.99 -16.48
C SER A 266 24.28 -7.70 -15.32
N GLY A 267 23.84 -7.00 -14.27
CA GLY A 267 24.71 -6.54 -13.18
C GLY A 267 25.45 -5.22 -13.47
N ASP A 268 25.42 -4.70 -14.70
CA ASP A 268 26.06 -3.42 -15.06
C ASP A 268 25.06 -2.27 -14.95
N LEU A 269 25.34 -1.31 -14.06
CA LEU A 269 24.50 -0.13 -13.84
C LEU A 269 24.74 0.97 -14.89
N ARG A 270 25.87 0.98 -15.60
CA ARG A 270 26.24 2.06 -16.54
C ARG A 270 25.16 2.33 -17.61
N PRO A 271 24.54 1.32 -18.23
CA PRO A 271 23.49 1.53 -19.23
C PRO A 271 22.23 2.21 -18.67
N TYR A 272 21.97 2.07 -17.37
CA TYR A 272 20.77 2.56 -16.70
C TYR A 272 20.92 4.00 -16.17
N LYS A 273 22.14 4.56 -16.15
CA LYS A 273 22.39 5.94 -15.67
C LYS A 273 21.52 6.99 -16.34
N LYS A 274 21.17 6.80 -17.61
CA LYS A 274 20.29 7.72 -18.36
C LYS A 274 18.86 7.77 -17.80
N LEU A 275 18.42 6.71 -17.12
CA LEU A 275 17.09 6.63 -16.56
C LEU A 275 16.88 7.61 -15.39
N ASN A 276 17.97 8.05 -14.74
CA ASN A 276 17.90 9.10 -13.72
C ASN A 276 17.27 10.38 -14.26
N LYS A 277 17.41 10.69 -15.56
CA LYS A 277 16.75 11.85 -16.16
C LYS A 277 15.22 11.80 -16.05
N TYR A 278 14.61 10.61 -16.13
CA TYR A 278 13.17 10.46 -15.93
C TYR A 278 12.78 10.75 -14.48
N LEU A 279 13.56 10.27 -13.53
CA LEU A 279 13.39 10.56 -12.10
C LEU A 279 13.58 12.06 -11.81
N ASP A 280 14.53 12.72 -12.47
CA ASP A 280 14.80 14.15 -12.27
C ASP A 280 13.70 15.04 -12.85
N ASN A 281 13.15 14.66 -14.01
CA ASN A 281 12.07 15.39 -14.67
C ASN A 281 10.72 15.23 -13.94
N LEU A 282 10.50 14.09 -13.30
CA LEU A 282 9.28 13.78 -12.58
C LEU A 282 8.94 14.84 -11.51
N VAL A 283 9.93 15.31 -10.73
CA VAL A 283 9.70 16.35 -9.71
C VAL A 283 9.22 17.65 -10.32
N LYS A 284 9.86 18.05 -11.43
CA LYS A 284 9.48 19.28 -12.16
C LYS A 284 8.07 19.19 -12.73
N GLU A 285 7.59 18.00 -13.06
CA GLU A 285 6.23 17.79 -13.57
C GLU A 285 5.16 17.77 -12.46
N ILE A 286 5.55 17.60 -11.18
CA ILE A 286 4.60 17.63 -10.05
C ILE A 286 4.60 19.00 -9.34
N GLU A 287 5.71 19.75 -9.41
CA GLU A 287 5.81 21.11 -8.85
C GLU A 287 5.24 22.21 -9.76
N ASN A 288 4.94 21.93 -11.04
CA ASN A 288 4.35 22.87 -12.01
C ASN A 288 2.92 22.46 -12.38
#